data_AF-A0A0Q6DTE4-F1
#
_entry.id   AF-A0A0Q6DTE4-F1
#
_cell.length_a   1.000
_cell.length_b   1.000
_cell.length_c   1.000
_cell.angle_alpha   90.00
_cell.angle_beta   90.00
_cell.angle_gamma   90.00
#
_symmetry.space_group_name_H-M   'P 1'
#
loop_
_entity.id
_entity.type
_entity.pdbx_description
1 polymer ?
#
loop_
_entity_poly.entity_id
_entity_poly.type
_entity_poly.pdbx_seq_one_letter_code
_entity_poly.pdbx_strand_id
1 'polypeptide(L)'
;MGKKTPKAPDPAATIAAQTAANKEAITESARVNAVDQYGPSGSTTYQRGADGVPISQTVSLTPTGQATYDQQEKIAAGLTDKAATLADRIPTGPMDLSKLPTRQTSLSTSGLPAIQGVGDFGADAQRTQDATFQKAQALLKPGQQLDRSRLEQQLSDRGIPLDSAAGQAELTRMEASQSEANNRAAYDAVAAGGAEQSRLFGLSSAARGQLFGEGLTGANFTNDQRTSALQEALTLRNQDFNEASALLQGAPVMGTPGFMNTPTYNMQPTDVAGITQQGFQNRLQASQANNPMAGLFGLGSAAITKWSDRRLKRDLVPLGTGWRGLPLYLFKYVWGGAHEIGVMAQDVARVMPAAVIRSASGLLAVDYGKLREAP
;
A
#
# COMPACT_ATOMS: atom_id res chain seq x y z
N MET A 1 21.27 -86.11 9.60
CA MET A 1 20.65 -85.52 8.39
C MET A 1 21.15 -84.08 8.23
N GLY A 2 21.95 -83.81 7.19
CA GLY A 2 22.51 -82.47 6.93
C GLY A 2 21.42 -81.52 6.44
N LYS A 3 20.98 -80.61 7.30
CA LYS A 3 19.99 -79.59 6.94
C LYS A 3 20.72 -78.43 6.26
N LYS A 4 20.49 -78.28 4.96
CA LYS A 4 21.02 -77.20 4.13
C LYS A 4 20.55 -75.86 4.68
N THR A 5 21.48 -74.93 4.90
CA THR A 5 21.19 -73.53 5.18
C THR A 5 20.28 -72.97 4.08
N PRO A 6 19.23 -72.20 4.43
CA PRO A 6 18.38 -71.57 3.41
C PRO A 6 19.24 -70.67 2.52
N LYS A 7 19.17 -70.88 1.20
CA LYS A 7 19.88 -70.01 0.24
C LYS A 7 19.22 -68.62 0.27
N ALA A 8 20.03 -67.57 0.38
CA ALA A 8 19.54 -66.20 0.34
C ALA A 8 18.77 -65.94 -0.98
N PRO A 9 17.68 -65.16 -0.95
CA PRO A 9 17.00 -64.74 -2.17
C PRO A 9 17.98 -64.01 -3.08
N ASP A 10 17.92 -64.30 -4.38
CA ASP A 10 18.73 -63.59 -5.37
C ASP A 10 18.22 -62.13 -5.47
N PRO A 11 19.06 -61.13 -5.12
CA PRO A 11 18.66 -59.73 -5.19
C PRO A 11 18.14 -59.31 -6.57
N ALA A 12 18.72 -59.86 -7.65
CA ALA A 12 18.29 -59.54 -9.01
C ALA A 12 16.88 -60.06 -9.30
N ALA A 13 16.57 -61.29 -8.88
CA ALA A 13 15.24 -61.88 -9.05
C ALA A 13 14.18 -61.17 -8.19
N THR A 14 14.53 -60.74 -6.97
CA THR A 14 13.61 -60.00 -6.09
C THR A 14 13.32 -58.58 -6.62
N ILE A 15 14.33 -57.89 -7.16
CA ILE A 15 14.15 -56.56 -7.78
C ILE A 15 13.30 -56.69 -9.05
N ALA A 16 13.53 -57.71 -9.87
CA ALA A 16 12.73 -57.97 -11.08
C ALA A 16 11.25 -58.24 -10.72
N ALA A 17 10.99 -59.04 -9.69
CA ALA A 17 9.64 -59.34 -9.22
C ALA A 17 8.93 -58.10 -8.63
N GLN A 18 9.63 -57.28 -7.85
CA GLN A 18 9.08 -56.00 -7.35
C GLN A 18 8.77 -55.04 -8.49
N THR A 19 9.65 -54.96 -9.50
CA THR A 19 9.45 -54.09 -10.66
C THR A 19 8.25 -54.54 -11.49
N ALA A 20 8.06 -55.85 -11.66
CA ALA A 20 6.88 -56.40 -12.32
C ALA A 20 5.59 -56.07 -11.56
N ALA A 21 5.57 -56.29 -10.25
CA ALA A 21 4.41 -55.96 -9.39
C ALA A 21 4.07 -54.46 -9.41
N ASN A 22 5.09 -53.59 -9.42
CA ASN A 22 4.89 -52.14 -9.53
C ASN A 22 4.30 -51.75 -10.90
N LYS A 23 4.83 -52.32 -11.99
CA LYS A 23 4.31 -52.06 -13.34
C LYS A 23 2.86 -52.52 -13.50
N GLU A 24 2.54 -53.70 -12.97
CA GLU A 24 1.19 -54.24 -13.01
C GLU A 24 0.21 -53.40 -12.19
N ALA A 25 0.58 -53.00 -10.96
CA ALA A 25 -0.25 -52.15 -10.12
C ALA A 25 -0.53 -50.77 -10.75
N ILE A 26 0.47 -50.15 -11.39
CA ILE A 26 0.31 -48.88 -12.12
C ILE A 26 -0.61 -49.07 -13.33
N THR A 27 -0.40 -50.13 -14.10
CA THR A 27 -1.20 -50.44 -15.31
C THR A 27 -2.66 -50.67 -14.93
N GLU A 28 -2.91 -51.43 -13.87
CA GLU A 28 -4.26 -51.76 -13.43
C GLU A 28 -4.95 -50.56 -12.79
N SER A 29 -4.23 -49.77 -11.99
CA SER A 29 -4.73 -48.48 -11.48
C SER A 29 -5.13 -47.54 -12.63
N ALA A 30 -4.31 -47.44 -13.69
CA ALA A 30 -4.63 -46.63 -14.86
C ALA A 30 -5.86 -47.15 -15.63
N ARG A 31 -6.04 -48.47 -15.72
CA ARG A 31 -7.21 -49.08 -16.36
C ARG A 31 -8.50 -48.79 -15.61
N VAL A 32 -8.48 -48.93 -14.29
CA VAL A 32 -9.64 -48.77 -13.40
C VAL A 32 -10.03 -47.30 -13.25
N ASN A 33 -9.07 -46.38 -13.30
CA ASN A 33 -9.33 -44.94 -13.15
C ASN A 33 -9.89 -44.26 -14.40
N ALA A 34 -9.95 -44.95 -15.53
CA ALA A 34 -10.38 -44.36 -16.81
C ALA A 34 -11.70 -44.96 -17.29
N VAL A 35 -12.75 -44.91 -16.45
CA VAL A 35 -14.10 -45.39 -16.82
C VAL A 35 -14.79 -44.35 -17.69
N ASP A 36 -15.43 -44.77 -18.79
CA ASP A 36 -16.27 -43.90 -19.60
C ASP A 36 -17.48 -43.42 -18.78
N GLN A 37 -17.72 -42.11 -18.79
CA GLN A 37 -18.80 -41.48 -18.04
C GLN A 37 -19.80 -40.85 -19.00
N TYR A 38 -21.09 -41.13 -18.78
CA TYR A 38 -22.18 -40.57 -19.56
C TYR A 38 -23.10 -39.79 -18.64
N GLY A 39 -23.25 -38.50 -18.89
CA GLY A 39 -24.09 -37.59 -18.12
C GLY A 39 -25.11 -36.87 -19.00
N PRO A 40 -26.05 -36.11 -18.40
CA PRO A 40 -27.10 -35.40 -19.13
C PRO A 40 -26.58 -34.28 -20.04
N SER A 41 -25.43 -33.68 -19.69
CA SER A 41 -24.81 -32.56 -20.42
C SER A 41 -23.69 -32.99 -21.39
N GLY A 42 -23.28 -34.26 -21.36
CA GLY A 42 -22.19 -34.76 -22.21
C GLY A 42 -21.66 -36.12 -21.76
N SER A 43 -20.62 -36.59 -22.42
CA SER A 43 -19.89 -37.81 -22.09
C SER A 43 -18.38 -37.58 -22.07
N THR A 44 -17.68 -38.37 -21.28
CA THR A 44 -16.23 -38.49 -21.30
C THR A 44 -15.91 -39.94 -21.62
N THR A 45 -15.20 -40.18 -22.72
CA THR A 45 -14.80 -41.52 -23.15
C THR A 45 -13.29 -41.62 -23.27
N TYR A 46 -12.74 -42.81 -23.05
CA TYR A 46 -11.31 -43.09 -23.10
C TYR A 46 -10.98 -44.08 -24.21
N GLN A 47 -10.06 -43.71 -25.10
CA GLN A 47 -9.48 -44.67 -26.03
C GLN A 47 -8.39 -45.45 -25.32
N ARG A 48 -8.35 -46.77 -25.50
CA ARG A 48 -7.38 -47.66 -24.85
C ARG A 48 -6.43 -48.27 -25.85
N GLY A 49 -5.16 -48.41 -25.45
CA GLY A 49 -4.15 -49.17 -26.19
C GLY A 49 -4.42 -50.68 -26.16
N ALA A 50 -3.58 -51.45 -26.85
CA ALA A 50 -3.66 -52.92 -26.87
C ALA A 50 -3.46 -53.56 -25.48
N ASP A 51 -2.84 -52.81 -24.56
CA ASP A 51 -2.63 -53.12 -23.15
C ASP A 51 -3.76 -52.59 -22.25
N GLY A 52 -4.87 -52.11 -22.80
CA GLY A 52 -6.04 -51.63 -22.03
C GLY A 52 -5.83 -50.30 -21.29
N VAL A 53 -4.61 -49.74 -21.32
CA VAL A 53 -4.29 -48.46 -20.70
C VAL A 53 -4.89 -47.33 -21.53
N PRO A 54 -5.56 -46.34 -20.91
CA PRO A 54 -6.07 -45.18 -21.63
C PRO A 54 -4.93 -44.40 -22.29
N ILE A 55 -5.06 -44.11 -23.59
CA ILE A 55 -4.09 -43.34 -24.39
C ILE A 55 -4.62 -41.96 -24.79
N SER A 56 -5.94 -41.78 -24.81
CA SER A 56 -6.59 -40.49 -25.06
C SER A 56 -7.92 -40.41 -24.33
N GLN A 57 -8.35 -39.18 -24.05
CA GLN A 57 -9.63 -38.86 -23.43
C GLN A 57 -10.39 -37.91 -24.35
N THR A 58 -11.65 -38.22 -24.63
CA THR A 58 -12.54 -37.40 -25.45
C THR A 58 -13.72 -36.94 -24.61
N VAL A 59 -13.92 -35.63 -24.53
CA VAL A 59 -15.11 -35.03 -23.91
C VAL A 59 -16.05 -34.57 -25.01
N SER A 60 -17.29 -35.04 -25.00
CA SER A 60 -18.33 -34.65 -25.95
C SER A 60 -19.49 -34.00 -25.20
N LEU A 61 -19.93 -32.83 -25.66
CA LEU A 61 -21.10 -32.15 -25.11
C LEU A 61 -22.35 -32.55 -25.90
N THR A 62 -23.51 -32.58 -25.24
CA THR A 62 -24.80 -32.69 -25.96
C THR A 62 -25.07 -31.41 -26.75
N PRO A 63 -25.94 -31.42 -27.79
CA PRO A 63 -26.29 -30.19 -28.52
C PRO A 63 -26.75 -29.04 -27.61
N THR A 64 -27.53 -29.35 -26.56
CA THR A 64 -27.96 -28.39 -25.54
C THR A 64 -26.80 -27.91 -24.66
N GLY A 65 -25.88 -28.80 -24.30
CA GLY A 65 -24.66 -28.47 -23.55
C GLY A 65 -23.72 -27.57 -24.35
N GLN A 66 -23.51 -27.88 -25.63
CA GLN A 66 -22.73 -27.06 -26.56
C GLN A 66 -23.36 -25.69 -26.76
N ALA A 67 -24.67 -25.62 -27.03
CA ALA A 67 -25.36 -24.34 -27.18
C ALA A 67 -25.27 -23.47 -25.93
N THR A 68 -25.31 -24.09 -24.73
CA THR A 68 -25.13 -23.37 -23.47
C THR A 68 -23.70 -22.85 -23.32
N TYR A 69 -22.70 -23.65 -23.67
CA TYR A 69 -21.29 -23.26 -23.67
C TYR A 69 -21.03 -22.11 -24.65
N ASP A 70 -21.47 -22.23 -25.90
CA ASP A 70 -21.33 -21.19 -26.93
C ASP A 70 -22.04 -19.89 -26.51
N GLN A 71 -23.19 -20.00 -25.83
CA GLN A 71 -23.91 -18.84 -25.31
C GLN A 71 -23.15 -18.17 -24.16
N GLN A 72 -22.53 -18.94 -23.26
CA GLN A 72 -21.67 -18.42 -22.20
C GLN A 72 -20.43 -17.74 -22.79
N GLU A 73 -19.81 -18.32 -23.82
CA GLU A 73 -18.68 -17.73 -24.53
C GLU A 73 -19.07 -16.40 -25.19
N LYS A 74 -20.23 -16.34 -25.86
CA LYS A 74 -20.76 -15.09 -26.44
C LYS A 74 -21.04 -14.02 -25.39
N ILE A 75 -21.58 -14.40 -24.23
CA ILE A 75 -21.84 -13.46 -23.13
C ILE A 75 -20.51 -12.95 -22.57
N ALA A 76 -19.54 -13.83 -22.34
CA ALA A 76 -18.21 -13.45 -21.86
C ALA A 76 -17.53 -12.49 -22.85
N ALA A 77 -17.49 -12.85 -24.14
CA ALA A 77 -16.94 -11.99 -25.20
C ALA A 77 -17.66 -10.63 -25.26
N GLY A 78 -19.00 -10.61 -25.21
CA GLY A 78 -19.78 -9.37 -25.23
C GLY A 78 -19.57 -8.49 -23.99
N LEU A 79 -19.34 -9.08 -22.81
CA LEU A 79 -18.98 -8.35 -21.60
C LEU A 79 -17.56 -7.78 -21.69
N THR A 80 -16.60 -8.55 -22.23
CA THR A 80 -15.24 -8.09 -22.48
C THR A 80 -15.21 -6.93 -23.48
N ASP A 81 -15.98 -7.01 -24.58
CA ASP A 81 -16.08 -5.92 -25.56
C ASP A 81 -16.72 -4.65 -24.97
N LYS A 82 -17.76 -4.81 -24.14
CA LYS A 82 -18.38 -3.68 -23.41
C LYS A 82 -17.39 -3.06 -22.43
N ALA A 83 -16.63 -3.88 -21.70
CA ALA A 83 -15.59 -3.41 -20.80
C ALA A 83 -14.46 -2.70 -21.55
N ALA A 84 -14.06 -3.20 -22.73
CA ALA A 84 -13.07 -2.53 -23.59
C ALA A 84 -13.59 -1.17 -24.09
N THR A 85 -14.84 -1.10 -24.52
CA THR A 85 -15.48 0.16 -24.94
C THR A 85 -15.56 1.18 -23.81
N LEU A 86 -15.83 0.73 -22.58
CA LEU A 86 -15.81 1.60 -21.39
C LEU A 86 -14.38 2.00 -21.01
N ALA A 87 -13.42 1.08 -21.14
CA ALA A 87 -12.01 1.39 -20.92
C ALA A 87 -11.49 2.45 -21.91
N ASP A 88 -11.95 2.44 -23.17
CA ASP A 88 -11.63 3.48 -24.16
C ASP A 88 -12.19 4.86 -23.79
N ARG A 89 -13.27 4.92 -23.00
CA ARG A 89 -13.82 6.17 -22.49
C ARG A 89 -13.04 6.72 -21.31
N ILE A 90 -12.22 5.90 -20.64
CA ILE A 90 -11.37 6.33 -19.53
C ILE A 90 -10.24 7.20 -20.11
N PRO A 91 -10.22 8.52 -19.83
CA PRO A 91 -9.20 9.37 -20.42
C PRO A 91 -7.83 9.05 -19.82
N THR A 92 -6.88 8.65 -20.66
CA THR A 92 -5.48 8.36 -20.29
C THR A 92 -4.62 9.61 -20.17
N GLY A 93 -5.10 10.74 -20.71
CA GLY A 93 -4.44 12.04 -20.66
C GLY A 93 -4.82 12.91 -19.44
N PRO A 94 -4.11 14.04 -19.26
CA PRO A 94 -4.46 15.03 -18.25
C PRO A 94 -5.91 15.49 -18.42
N MET A 95 -6.57 15.84 -17.31
CA MET A 95 -7.94 16.35 -17.34
C MET A 95 -8.00 17.63 -18.19
N ASP A 96 -8.94 17.68 -19.13
CA ASP A 96 -9.17 18.90 -19.92
C ASP A 96 -9.81 19.97 -19.02
N LEU A 97 -9.02 20.97 -18.65
CA LEU A 97 -9.45 22.09 -17.82
C LEU A 97 -9.90 23.29 -18.67
N SER A 98 -9.87 23.20 -20.00
CA SER A 98 -10.16 24.33 -20.91
C SER A 98 -11.61 24.78 -20.83
N LYS A 99 -12.52 23.88 -20.47
CA LYS A 99 -13.95 24.15 -20.29
C LYS A 99 -14.30 24.69 -18.90
N LEU A 100 -13.34 24.72 -17.98
CA LEU A 100 -13.58 25.23 -16.63
C LEU A 100 -13.47 26.77 -16.59
N PRO A 101 -14.25 27.44 -15.72
CA PRO A 101 -14.08 28.86 -15.45
C PRO A 101 -12.63 29.18 -15.07
N THR A 102 -12.10 30.31 -15.57
CA THR A 102 -10.74 30.75 -15.23
C THR A 102 -10.69 31.10 -13.74
N ARG A 103 -9.71 30.55 -13.02
CA ARG A 103 -9.54 30.80 -11.59
C ARG A 103 -9.18 32.26 -11.38
N GLN A 104 -9.93 32.97 -10.54
CA GLN A 104 -9.55 34.31 -10.13
C GLN A 104 -8.56 34.24 -8.98
N THR A 105 -7.35 34.73 -9.23
CA THR A 105 -6.26 34.84 -8.23
C THR A 105 -5.99 36.28 -7.79
N SER A 106 -6.63 37.24 -8.46
CA SER A 106 -6.52 38.66 -8.18
C SER A 106 -7.83 39.35 -8.49
N LEU A 107 -8.24 40.27 -7.63
CA LEU A 107 -9.31 41.22 -7.94
C LEU A 107 -8.71 42.46 -8.58
N SER A 108 -9.34 42.92 -9.66
CA SER A 108 -9.00 44.24 -10.18
C SER A 108 -9.58 45.33 -9.28
N THR A 109 -8.73 46.29 -8.91
CA THR A 109 -9.15 47.53 -8.24
C THR A 109 -9.33 48.68 -9.22
N SER A 110 -9.11 48.45 -10.53
CA SER A 110 -9.09 49.49 -11.57
C SER A 110 -10.47 50.09 -11.87
N GLY A 111 -11.56 49.41 -11.53
CA GLY A 111 -12.93 49.90 -11.65
C GLY A 111 -13.51 50.45 -10.34
N LEU A 112 -12.73 50.46 -9.25
CA LEU A 112 -13.18 51.00 -7.99
C LEU A 112 -13.05 52.53 -8.00
N PRO A 113 -14.01 53.26 -7.40
CA PRO A 113 -13.85 54.69 -7.16
C PRO A 113 -12.52 54.95 -6.48
N ALA A 114 -11.76 55.91 -7.01
CA ALA A 114 -10.54 56.35 -6.36
C ALA A 114 -10.90 56.81 -4.94
N ILE A 115 -10.09 56.41 -3.96
CA ILE A 115 -10.12 57.12 -2.68
C ILE A 115 -9.59 58.51 -3.02
N GLN A 116 -10.49 59.48 -3.11
CA GLN A 116 -10.15 60.89 -3.30
C GLN A 116 -9.04 61.20 -2.29
N GLY A 117 -7.89 61.68 -2.78
CA GLY A 117 -6.72 61.90 -1.93
C GLY A 117 -6.88 63.18 -1.11
N VAL A 118 -5.95 63.40 -0.16
CA VAL A 118 -5.86 64.66 0.62
C VAL A 118 -5.80 65.90 -0.29
N GLY A 119 -5.31 65.76 -1.53
CA GLY A 119 -5.26 66.82 -2.53
C GLY A 119 -6.60 67.16 -3.21
N ASP A 120 -7.52 66.20 -3.38
CA ASP A 120 -8.82 66.46 -4.04
C ASP A 120 -9.85 67.04 -3.07
N PHE A 121 -9.75 66.70 -1.78
CA PHE A 121 -10.60 67.30 -0.76
C PHE A 121 -10.24 68.76 -0.46
N GLY A 122 -9.06 69.24 -0.86
CA GLY A 122 -8.68 70.63 -0.68
C GLY A 122 -9.65 71.58 -1.36
N ALA A 123 -10.09 71.26 -2.58
CA ALA A 123 -11.02 72.09 -3.34
C ALA A 123 -12.44 72.08 -2.73
N ASP A 124 -12.93 70.93 -2.29
CA ASP A 124 -14.26 70.82 -1.65
C ASP A 124 -14.26 71.43 -0.24
N ALA A 125 -13.20 71.21 0.54
CA ALA A 125 -13.01 71.84 1.84
C ALA A 125 -12.93 73.37 1.70
N GLN A 126 -12.20 73.87 0.71
CA GLN A 126 -12.08 75.30 0.43
C GLN A 126 -13.42 75.90 0.00
N ARG A 127 -14.20 75.22 -0.86
CA ARG A 127 -15.57 75.67 -1.19
C ARG A 127 -16.48 75.74 0.04
N THR A 128 -16.40 74.75 0.94
CA THR A 128 -17.18 74.73 2.19
C THR A 128 -16.71 75.83 3.15
N GLN A 129 -15.41 76.07 3.25
CA GLN A 129 -14.82 77.18 4.02
C GLN A 129 -15.32 78.51 3.48
N ASP A 130 -15.19 78.74 2.18
CA ASP A 130 -15.60 79.98 1.52
C ASP A 130 -17.10 80.24 1.69
N ALA A 131 -17.94 79.22 1.48
CA ALA A 131 -19.38 79.33 1.66
C ALA A 131 -19.78 79.64 3.11
N THR A 132 -19.12 78.98 4.08
CA THR A 132 -19.37 79.20 5.51
C THR A 132 -18.94 80.61 5.94
N PHE A 133 -17.77 81.04 5.48
CA PHE A 133 -17.24 82.38 5.78
C PHE A 133 -18.06 83.49 5.13
N GLN A 134 -18.47 83.33 3.86
CA GLN A 134 -19.35 84.28 3.18
C GLN A 134 -20.70 84.41 3.88
N LYS A 135 -21.28 83.29 4.33
CA LYS A 135 -22.51 83.29 5.11
C LYS A 135 -22.34 84.01 6.45
N ALA A 136 -21.25 83.75 7.17
CA ALA A 136 -20.95 84.43 8.42
C ALA A 136 -20.76 85.94 8.23
N GLN A 137 -20.04 86.35 7.19
CA GLN A 137 -19.89 87.77 6.83
C GLN A 137 -21.22 88.43 6.46
N ALA A 138 -22.08 87.76 5.70
CA ALA A 138 -23.38 88.29 5.32
C ALA A 138 -24.26 88.59 6.55
N LEU A 139 -24.11 87.80 7.62
CA LEU A 139 -24.79 88.01 8.89
C LEU A 139 -24.14 89.12 9.75
N LEU A 140 -22.82 89.26 9.69
CA LEU A 140 -22.08 90.24 10.50
C LEU A 140 -22.14 91.67 9.93
N LYS A 141 -22.11 91.83 8.60
CA LYS A 141 -22.02 93.14 7.92
C LYS A 141 -23.09 94.16 8.34
N PRO A 142 -24.39 93.81 8.45
CA PRO A 142 -25.41 94.78 8.85
C PRO A 142 -25.22 95.31 10.27
N GLY A 143 -24.80 94.45 11.21
CA GLY A 143 -24.52 94.84 12.58
C GLY A 143 -23.30 95.76 12.68
N GLN A 144 -22.23 95.41 11.97
CA GLN A 144 -21.00 96.22 11.92
C GLN A 144 -21.24 97.63 11.36
N GLN A 145 -22.09 97.75 10.33
CA GLN A 145 -22.48 99.04 9.77
C GLN A 145 -23.30 99.87 10.77
N LEU A 146 -24.23 99.25 11.48
CA LEU A 146 -25.05 99.93 12.48
C LEU A 146 -24.20 100.41 13.66
N ASP A 147 -23.27 99.59 14.13
CA ASP A 147 -22.38 99.93 15.24
C ASP A 147 -21.44 101.09 14.87
N ARG A 148 -20.96 101.13 13.62
CA ARG A 148 -20.19 102.25 13.10
C ARG A 148 -21.02 103.55 13.08
N SER A 149 -22.22 103.51 12.51
CA SER A 149 -23.11 104.68 12.46
C SER A 149 -23.46 105.19 13.86
N ARG A 150 -23.65 104.28 14.82
CA ARG A 150 -23.87 104.63 16.24
C ARG A 150 -22.66 105.28 16.87
N LEU A 151 -21.46 104.76 16.63
CA LEU A 151 -20.23 105.34 17.14
C LEU A 151 -20.00 106.75 16.58
N GLU A 152 -20.21 106.93 15.27
CA GLU A 152 -20.12 108.23 14.59
C GLU A 152 -21.10 109.25 15.19
N GLN A 153 -22.36 108.86 15.42
CA GLN A 153 -23.36 109.69 16.11
C GLN A 153 -22.92 110.06 17.53
N GLN A 154 -22.46 109.08 18.32
CA GLN A 154 -22.04 109.32 19.69
C GLN A 154 -20.80 110.21 19.82
N LEU A 155 -19.88 110.16 18.85
CA LEU A 155 -18.71 111.05 18.81
C LEU A 155 -19.12 112.48 18.43
N SER A 156 -20.01 112.61 17.43
CA SER A 156 -20.60 113.88 17.03
C SER A 156 -21.37 114.56 18.17
N ASP A 157 -22.24 113.82 18.87
CA ASP A 157 -23.02 114.32 20.00
C ASP A 157 -22.13 114.79 21.18
N ARG A 158 -20.94 114.20 21.31
CA ARG A 158 -19.93 114.57 22.33
C ARG A 158 -18.98 115.67 21.88
N GLY A 159 -19.12 116.18 20.65
CA GLY A 159 -18.25 117.21 20.08
C GLY A 159 -16.80 116.75 19.86
N ILE A 160 -16.56 115.44 19.78
CA ILE A 160 -15.25 114.86 19.52
C ILE A 160 -15.13 114.65 18.02
N PRO A 161 -14.26 115.39 17.31
CA PRO A 161 -14.11 115.20 15.88
C PRO A 161 -13.40 113.85 15.62
N LEU A 162 -13.81 113.18 14.54
CA LEU A 162 -13.39 111.82 14.21
C LEU A 162 -11.88 111.69 13.98
N ASP A 163 -11.24 112.79 13.58
CA ASP A 163 -9.80 112.92 13.32
C ASP A 163 -8.97 113.21 14.58
N SER A 164 -9.61 113.45 15.73
CA SER A 164 -8.91 113.64 16.99
C SER A 164 -8.31 112.33 17.51
N ALA A 165 -7.28 112.43 18.35
CA ALA A 165 -6.68 111.27 19.01
C ALA A 165 -7.69 110.45 19.83
N ALA A 166 -8.69 111.10 20.44
CA ALA A 166 -9.75 110.44 21.20
C ALA A 166 -10.76 109.72 20.28
N GLY A 167 -11.15 110.34 19.16
CA GLY A 167 -12.02 109.70 18.16
C GLY A 167 -11.34 108.50 17.49
N GLN A 168 -10.06 108.63 17.15
CA GLN A 168 -9.24 107.55 16.59
C GLN A 168 -9.07 106.37 17.57
N ALA A 169 -8.94 106.65 18.87
CA ALA A 169 -8.83 105.60 19.88
C ALA A 169 -10.13 104.75 19.99
N GLU A 170 -11.30 105.39 19.93
CA GLU A 170 -12.59 104.67 19.97
C GLU A 170 -12.87 103.91 18.66
N LEU A 171 -12.51 104.49 17.50
CA LEU A 171 -12.54 103.78 16.22
C LEU A 171 -11.65 102.53 16.26
N THR A 172 -10.42 102.65 16.75
CA THR A 172 -9.48 101.53 16.85
C THR A 172 -10.04 100.40 17.73
N ARG A 173 -10.74 100.74 18.83
CA ARG A 173 -11.39 99.74 19.70
C ARG A 173 -12.54 99.03 19.01
N MET A 174 -13.36 99.76 18.26
CA MET A 174 -14.43 99.19 17.46
C MET A 174 -13.88 98.30 16.33
N GLU A 175 -12.86 98.74 15.61
CA GLU A 175 -12.23 97.94 14.56
C GLU A 175 -11.60 96.66 15.12
N ALA A 176 -10.98 96.74 16.31
CA ALA A 176 -10.46 95.56 17.00
C ALA A 176 -11.57 94.55 17.34
N SER A 177 -12.74 95.00 17.82
CA SER A 177 -13.86 94.10 18.13
C SER A 177 -14.50 93.49 16.87
N GLN A 178 -14.58 94.26 15.78
CA GLN A 178 -15.04 93.75 14.48
C GLN A 178 -14.05 92.75 13.88
N SER A 179 -12.74 93.01 14.00
CA SER A 179 -11.70 92.09 13.57
C SER A 179 -11.76 90.77 14.33
N GLU A 180 -12.03 90.80 15.64
CA GLU A 180 -12.19 89.58 16.44
C GLU A 180 -13.40 88.75 16.00
N ALA A 181 -14.55 89.39 15.73
CA ALA A 181 -15.74 88.72 15.22
C ALA A 181 -15.49 88.08 13.84
N ASN A 182 -14.79 88.78 12.94
CA ASN A 182 -14.41 88.26 11.63
C ASN A 182 -13.40 87.10 11.75
N ASN A 183 -12.45 87.18 12.69
CA ASN A 183 -11.51 86.09 12.95
C ASN A 183 -12.21 84.84 13.47
N ARG A 184 -13.18 84.97 14.39
CA ARG A 184 -14.00 83.84 14.86
C ARG A 184 -14.78 83.18 13.72
N ALA A 185 -15.40 83.99 12.85
CA ALA A 185 -16.07 83.49 11.65
C ALA A 185 -15.13 82.73 10.69
N ALA A 186 -13.87 83.17 10.57
CA ALA A 186 -12.86 82.47 9.78
C ALA A 186 -12.45 81.13 10.43
N TYR A 187 -12.30 81.08 11.76
CA TYR A 187 -12.02 79.83 12.47
C TYR A 187 -13.16 78.80 12.32
N ASP A 188 -14.41 79.24 12.45
CA ASP A 188 -15.58 78.39 12.28
C ASP A 188 -15.67 77.82 10.85
N ALA A 189 -15.34 78.64 9.85
CA ALA A 189 -15.31 78.21 8.45
C ALA A 189 -14.24 77.12 8.21
N VAL A 190 -13.02 77.30 8.74
CA VAL A 190 -11.95 76.30 8.64
C VAL A 190 -12.34 74.99 9.32
N ALA A 191 -12.94 75.06 10.52
CA ALA A 191 -13.43 73.89 11.23
C ALA A 191 -14.52 73.14 10.44
N ALA A 192 -15.46 73.87 9.83
CA ALA A 192 -16.50 73.29 8.98
C ALA A 192 -15.93 72.56 7.75
N GLY A 193 -14.91 73.13 7.10
CA GLY A 193 -14.21 72.47 5.99
C GLY A 193 -13.52 71.17 6.39
N GLY A 194 -12.85 71.15 7.54
CA GLY A 194 -12.17 69.94 8.06
C GLY A 194 -13.15 68.82 8.46
N ALA A 195 -14.31 69.18 9.01
CA ALA A 195 -15.36 68.23 9.33
C ALA A 195 -15.96 67.58 8.07
N GLU A 196 -16.19 68.37 7.02
CA GLU A 196 -16.73 67.87 5.75
C GLU A 196 -15.74 66.97 5.02
N GLN A 197 -14.45 67.32 5.02
CA GLN A 197 -13.39 66.46 4.48
C GLN A 197 -13.37 65.08 5.16
N SER A 198 -13.50 65.03 6.49
CA SER A 198 -13.55 63.77 7.24
C SER A 198 -14.79 62.94 6.89
N ARG A 199 -15.95 63.59 6.69
CA ARG A 199 -17.21 62.95 6.27
C ARG A 199 -17.09 62.33 4.87
N LEU A 200 -16.57 63.09 3.90
CA LEU A 200 -16.39 62.64 2.52
C LEU A 200 -15.35 61.51 2.41
N PHE A 201 -14.27 61.58 3.18
CA PHE A 201 -13.30 60.49 3.27
C PHE A 201 -13.91 59.21 3.85
N GLY A 202 -14.73 59.32 4.90
CA GLY A 202 -15.45 58.18 5.47
C GLY A 202 -16.43 57.53 4.48
N LEU A 203 -17.22 58.34 3.78
CA LEU A 203 -18.16 57.88 2.74
C LEU A 203 -17.45 57.19 1.58
N SER A 204 -16.39 57.79 1.04
CA SER A 204 -15.63 57.22 -0.09
C SER A 204 -14.92 55.93 0.30
N SER A 205 -14.37 55.85 1.51
CA SER A 205 -13.75 54.63 2.03
C SER A 205 -14.78 53.51 2.23
N ALA A 206 -15.96 53.82 2.76
CA ALA A 206 -17.05 52.86 2.94
C ALA A 206 -17.59 52.32 1.61
N ALA A 207 -17.84 53.20 0.63
CA ALA A 207 -18.31 52.82 -0.70
C ALA A 207 -17.30 51.93 -1.43
N ARG A 208 -16.00 52.24 -1.35
CA ARG A 208 -14.94 51.39 -1.91
C ARG A 208 -14.87 50.03 -1.21
N GLY A 209 -15.06 49.98 0.10
CA GLY A 209 -15.12 48.74 0.87
C GLY A 209 -16.24 47.82 0.41
N GLN A 210 -17.44 48.38 0.15
CA GLN A 210 -18.58 47.62 -0.37
C GLN A 210 -18.29 47.03 -1.76
N LEU A 211 -17.83 47.86 -2.70
CA LEU A 211 -17.54 47.42 -4.06
C LEU A 211 -16.39 46.39 -4.12
N PHE A 212 -15.37 46.55 -3.28
CA PHE A 212 -14.31 45.55 -3.15
C PHE A 212 -14.86 44.23 -2.57
N GLY A 213 -15.75 44.29 -1.58
CA GLY A 213 -16.42 43.13 -1.01
C GLY A 213 -17.33 42.39 -2.01
N GLU A 214 -18.06 43.13 -2.85
CA GLU A 214 -18.85 42.58 -3.96
C GLU A 214 -17.95 41.88 -4.99
N GLY A 215 -16.86 42.52 -5.38
CA GLY A 215 -15.86 41.92 -6.27
C GLY A 215 -15.25 40.63 -5.68
N LEU A 216 -15.03 40.60 -4.36
CA LEU A 216 -14.48 39.42 -3.67
C LEU A 216 -15.49 38.28 -3.63
N THR A 217 -16.74 38.60 -3.38
CA THR A 217 -17.84 37.63 -3.41
C THR A 217 -18.00 37.02 -4.80
N GLY A 218 -17.94 37.84 -5.86
CA GLY A 218 -18.00 37.35 -7.25
C GLY A 218 -16.79 36.48 -7.64
N ALA A 219 -15.58 36.86 -7.20
CA ALA A 219 -14.37 36.07 -7.41
C ALA A 219 -14.45 34.70 -6.70
N ASN A 220 -14.93 34.68 -5.46
CA ASN A 220 -15.13 33.45 -4.69
C ASN A 220 -16.18 32.55 -5.35
N PHE A 221 -17.32 33.10 -5.77
CA PHE A 221 -18.34 32.33 -6.48
C PHE A 221 -17.82 31.65 -7.75
N THR A 222 -16.99 32.36 -8.52
CA THR A 222 -16.35 31.80 -9.73
C THR A 222 -15.39 30.66 -9.37
N ASN A 223 -14.62 30.81 -8.31
CA ASN A 223 -13.69 29.79 -7.82
C ASN A 223 -14.42 28.57 -7.22
N ASP A 224 -15.55 28.79 -6.55
CA ASP A 224 -16.40 27.73 -6.00
C ASP A 224 -17.05 26.92 -7.11
N GLN A 225 -17.62 27.57 -8.13
CA GLN A 225 -18.15 26.88 -9.31
C GLN A 225 -17.10 26.04 -10.02
N ARG A 226 -15.87 26.57 -10.17
CA ARG A 226 -14.75 25.80 -10.73
C ARG A 226 -14.44 24.55 -9.90
N THR A 227 -14.48 24.68 -8.58
CA THR A 227 -14.21 23.56 -7.65
C THR A 227 -15.29 22.48 -7.76
N SER A 228 -16.56 22.86 -7.81
CA SER A 228 -17.68 21.93 -8.03
C SER A 228 -17.58 21.23 -9.39
N ALA A 229 -17.28 21.96 -10.46
CA ALA A 229 -17.12 21.39 -11.80
C ALA A 229 -15.93 20.41 -11.89
N LEU A 230 -14.83 20.70 -11.19
CA LEU A 230 -13.69 19.78 -11.10
C LEU A 230 -14.09 18.49 -10.34
N GLN A 231 -14.85 18.62 -9.26
CA GLN A 231 -15.31 17.48 -8.48
C GLN A 231 -16.29 16.60 -9.26
N GLU A 232 -17.19 17.20 -10.04
CA GLU A 232 -18.06 16.48 -10.97
C GLU A 232 -17.25 15.72 -12.03
N ALA A 233 -16.28 16.38 -12.67
CA ALA A 233 -15.41 15.73 -13.66
C ALA A 233 -14.59 14.56 -13.07
N LEU A 234 -14.10 14.69 -11.83
CA LEU A 234 -13.43 13.59 -11.12
C LEU A 234 -14.40 12.46 -10.78
N THR A 235 -15.62 12.79 -10.39
CA THR A 235 -16.65 11.79 -10.06
C THR A 235 -17.04 10.97 -11.28
N LEU A 236 -17.27 11.63 -12.43
CA LEU A 236 -17.56 10.95 -13.69
C LEU A 236 -16.40 10.03 -14.11
N ARG A 237 -15.15 10.51 -14.03
CA ARG A 237 -13.97 9.68 -14.33
C ARG A 237 -13.86 8.46 -13.41
N ASN A 238 -14.16 8.60 -12.12
CA ASN A 238 -14.16 7.49 -11.16
C ASN A 238 -15.30 6.50 -11.40
N GLN A 239 -16.48 6.97 -11.85
CA GLN A 239 -17.59 6.10 -12.22
C GLN A 239 -17.23 5.22 -13.42
N ASP A 240 -16.70 5.81 -14.49
CA ASP A 240 -16.28 5.06 -15.69
C ASP A 240 -15.24 3.98 -15.32
N PHE A 241 -14.30 4.31 -14.44
CA PHE A 241 -13.31 3.35 -13.94
C PHE A 241 -13.94 2.20 -13.14
N ASN A 242 -14.84 2.53 -12.21
CA ASN A 242 -15.52 1.53 -11.39
C ASN A 242 -16.46 0.64 -12.23
N GLU A 243 -17.14 1.19 -13.24
CA GLU A 243 -18.01 0.43 -14.15
C GLU A 243 -17.20 -0.53 -15.03
N ALA A 244 -16.09 -0.07 -15.62
CA ALA A 244 -15.18 -0.92 -16.38
C ALA A 244 -14.59 -2.05 -15.51
N SER A 245 -14.15 -1.72 -14.29
CA SER A 245 -13.64 -2.71 -13.33
C SER A 245 -14.71 -3.71 -12.89
N ALA A 246 -15.94 -3.27 -12.65
CA ALA A 246 -17.05 -4.13 -12.26
C ALA A 246 -17.46 -5.09 -13.39
N LEU A 247 -17.42 -4.66 -14.65
CA LEU A 247 -17.69 -5.53 -15.80
C LEU A 247 -16.58 -6.54 -16.05
N LEU A 248 -15.32 -6.17 -15.86
CA LEU A 248 -14.19 -7.11 -15.93
C LEU A 248 -14.21 -8.14 -14.81
N GLN A 249 -14.62 -7.76 -13.59
CA GLN A 249 -14.76 -8.69 -12.46
C GLN A 249 -16.04 -9.54 -12.53
N GLY A 250 -17.10 -8.99 -13.11
CA GLY A 250 -18.39 -9.66 -13.30
C GLY A 250 -18.45 -10.57 -14.51
N ALA A 251 -17.46 -10.51 -15.40
CA ALA A 251 -17.31 -11.51 -16.46
C ALA A 251 -17.14 -12.89 -15.80
N PRO A 252 -18.07 -13.84 -16.01
CA PRO A 252 -17.97 -15.15 -15.39
C PRO A 252 -16.63 -15.76 -15.78
N VAL A 253 -15.84 -16.15 -14.78
CA VAL A 253 -14.60 -16.91 -14.98
C VAL A 253 -14.94 -18.06 -15.91
N MET A 254 -14.38 -18.05 -17.12
CA MET A 254 -14.62 -19.11 -18.10
C MET A 254 -14.19 -20.42 -17.47
N GLY A 255 -15.18 -21.19 -16.99
CA GLY A 255 -14.96 -22.56 -16.60
C GLY A 255 -14.69 -23.31 -17.90
N THR A 256 -13.42 -23.60 -18.17
CA THR A 256 -13.07 -24.67 -19.11
C THR A 256 -13.89 -25.89 -18.71
N PRO A 257 -14.61 -26.57 -19.63
CA PRO A 257 -15.41 -27.73 -19.32
C PRO A 257 -14.59 -28.68 -18.45
N GLY A 258 -14.93 -28.75 -17.16
CA GLY A 258 -14.12 -29.47 -16.20
C GLY A 258 -14.15 -30.94 -16.54
N PHE A 259 -12.97 -31.54 -16.69
CA PHE A 259 -12.85 -32.99 -16.75
C PHE A 259 -13.47 -33.54 -15.46
N MET A 260 -14.55 -34.32 -15.58
CA MET A 260 -15.12 -34.98 -14.41
C MET A 260 -14.03 -35.85 -13.79
N ASN A 261 -13.63 -35.50 -12.57
CA ASN A 261 -12.59 -36.21 -11.83
C ASN A 261 -13.07 -37.65 -11.62
N THR A 262 -12.44 -38.62 -12.27
CA THR A 262 -12.68 -40.03 -11.99
C THR A 262 -12.15 -40.35 -10.59
N PRO A 263 -12.88 -41.12 -9.76
CA PRO A 263 -12.36 -41.58 -8.47
C PRO A 263 -11.05 -42.34 -8.69
N THR A 264 -9.95 -41.82 -8.14
CA THR A 264 -8.63 -42.45 -8.28
C THR A 264 -8.52 -43.65 -7.33
N TYR A 265 -8.71 -44.85 -7.85
CA TYR A 265 -8.31 -46.10 -7.23
C TYR A 265 -6.79 -46.23 -7.29
N ASN A 266 -6.14 -46.08 -6.15
CA ASN A 266 -4.71 -46.31 -5.98
C ASN A 266 -4.50 -47.77 -5.58
N MET A 267 -4.00 -48.60 -6.52
CA MET A 267 -3.55 -49.95 -6.18
C MET A 267 -2.15 -49.88 -5.63
N GLN A 268 -1.99 -50.22 -4.35
CA GLN A 268 -0.69 -50.28 -3.71
C GLN A 268 0.03 -51.56 -4.17
N PRO A 269 1.22 -51.47 -4.79
CA PRO A 269 1.92 -52.65 -5.26
C PRO A 269 2.29 -53.56 -4.09
N THR A 270 2.24 -54.88 -4.33
CA THR A 270 2.67 -55.86 -3.32
C THR A 270 4.17 -55.70 -3.05
N ASP A 271 4.55 -55.59 -1.78
CA ASP A 271 5.95 -55.52 -1.34
C ASP A 271 6.60 -56.92 -1.36
N VAL A 272 6.97 -57.37 -2.56
CA VAL A 272 7.62 -58.66 -2.81
C VAL A 272 8.98 -58.71 -2.11
N ALA A 273 9.70 -57.59 -2.02
CA ALA A 273 11.00 -57.52 -1.35
C ALA A 273 10.87 -57.70 0.17
N GLY A 274 9.94 -57.00 0.80
CA GLY A 274 9.63 -57.12 2.23
C GLY A 274 9.15 -58.53 2.58
N ILE A 275 8.18 -59.08 1.83
CA ILE A 275 7.66 -60.44 2.07
C ILE A 275 8.75 -61.51 1.88
N THR A 276 9.59 -61.38 0.87
CA THR A 276 10.68 -62.34 0.60
C THR A 276 11.77 -62.26 1.68
N GLN A 277 12.10 -61.06 2.15
CA GLN A 277 13.08 -60.86 3.22
C GLN A 277 12.56 -61.33 4.59
N GLN A 278 11.29 -61.07 4.90
CA GLN A 278 10.63 -61.52 6.12
C GLN A 278 10.45 -63.05 6.13
N GLY A 279 10.09 -63.66 5.00
CA GLY A 279 10.04 -65.11 4.83
C GLY A 279 11.42 -65.80 4.89
N PHE A 280 12.50 -65.08 4.56
CA PHE A 280 13.88 -65.55 4.75
C PHE A 280 14.32 -65.43 6.23
N GLN A 281 14.02 -64.31 6.90
CA GLN A 281 14.28 -64.13 8.33
C GLN A 281 13.54 -65.14 9.20
N ASN A 282 12.27 -65.44 8.90
CA ASN A 282 11.49 -66.46 9.62
C ASN A 282 12.11 -67.86 9.46
N ARG A 283 12.63 -68.18 8.26
CA ARG A 283 13.37 -69.44 8.02
C ARG A 283 14.73 -69.47 8.73
N LEU A 284 15.38 -68.32 8.88
CA LEU A 284 16.65 -68.20 9.61
C LEU A 284 16.43 -68.31 11.13
N GLN A 285 15.39 -67.68 11.68
CA GLN A 285 15.03 -67.73 13.09
C GLN A 285 14.56 -69.14 13.50
N ALA A 286 13.79 -69.83 12.66
CA ALA A 286 13.45 -71.25 12.86
C ALA A 286 14.68 -72.18 12.78
N SER A 287 15.72 -71.78 12.03
CA SER A 287 17.01 -72.47 12.00
C SER A 287 17.92 -72.12 13.18
N GLN A 288 17.66 -71.01 13.90
CA GLN A 288 18.47 -70.51 15.00
C GLN A 288 17.88 -70.86 16.39
N ALA A 289 16.59 -71.19 16.46
CA ALA A 289 15.87 -71.62 17.67
C ALA A 289 16.37 -72.94 18.30
N ASN A 290 17.28 -73.67 17.64
CA ASN A 290 17.89 -74.90 18.18
C ASN A 290 19.35 -74.72 18.64
N ASN A 291 19.80 -73.48 18.89
CA ASN A 291 21.14 -73.22 19.44
C ASN A 291 21.05 -72.42 20.76
N PRO A 292 21.37 -73.01 21.93
CA PRO A 292 21.16 -72.41 23.25
C PRO A 292 22.05 -71.18 23.55
N MET A 293 22.92 -70.78 22.62
CA MET A 293 23.80 -69.61 22.76
C MET A 293 23.20 -68.29 22.25
N ALA A 294 21.99 -68.29 21.69
CA ALA A 294 21.33 -67.07 21.20
C ALA A 294 20.57 -66.28 22.30
N GLY A 295 20.31 -66.88 23.46
CA GLY A 295 19.59 -66.26 24.58
C GLY A 295 20.43 -65.27 25.42
N LEU A 296 21.74 -65.20 25.20
CA LEU A 296 22.63 -64.27 25.91
C LEU A 296 22.78 -62.90 25.20
N PHE A 297 22.27 -62.77 23.98
CA PHE A 297 22.32 -61.52 23.19
C PHE A 297 21.09 -60.60 23.38
N GLY A 298 20.14 -60.96 24.24
CA GLY A 298 18.83 -60.31 24.36
C GLY A 298 18.57 -59.45 25.60
N LEU A 299 19.51 -59.31 26.54
CA LEU A 299 19.29 -58.58 27.80
C LEU A 299 20.50 -57.71 28.15
N GLY A 300 20.42 -56.39 27.91
CA GLY A 300 21.40 -55.43 28.42
C GLY A 300 21.57 -54.15 27.59
N SER A 301 20.64 -53.21 27.74
CA SER A 301 20.80 -51.82 27.30
C SER A 301 21.91 -51.11 28.10
N ALA A 302 23.16 -51.10 27.61
CA ALA A 302 24.21 -50.11 27.91
C ALA A 302 25.41 -50.33 26.96
N ALA A 303 25.86 -49.26 26.29
CA ALA A 303 27.05 -49.16 25.43
C ALA A 303 27.06 -50.00 24.11
N ILE A 304 26.72 -49.34 22.99
CA ILE A 304 26.96 -49.87 21.64
C ILE A 304 28.47 -50.02 21.42
N THR A 305 28.99 -51.23 21.66
CA THR A 305 30.39 -51.58 21.38
C THR A 305 30.51 -51.98 19.91
N LYS A 306 30.93 -51.06 19.03
CA LYS A 306 31.20 -51.36 17.62
C LYS A 306 32.66 -51.77 17.42
N TRP A 307 32.90 -52.85 16.67
CA TRP A 307 34.24 -53.27 16.24
C TRP A 307 34.95 -52.14 15.51
N SER A 308 36.11 -51.71 16.01
CA SER A 308 36.82 -50.55 15.46
C SER A 308 38.28 -50.86 15.13
N ASP A 309 38.66 -52.14 15.14
CA ASP A 309 39.99 -52.62 14.75
C ASP A 309 40.27 -52.35 13.26
N ARG A 310 41.42 -51.76 12.96
CA ARG A 310 41.90 -51.54 11.59
C ARG A 310 41.88 -52.80 10.73
N ARG A 311 42.15 -53.98 11.30
CA ARG A 311 42.17 -55.26 10.55
C ARG A 311 40.81 -55.65 9.98
N LEU A 312 39.72 -55.09 10.52
CA LEU A 312 38.36 -55.38 10.09
C LEU A 312 37.83 -54.34 9.11
N LYS A 313 38.62 -53.31 8.79
CA LYS A 313 38.22 -52.16 7.98
C LYS A 313 39.08 -52.05 6.73
N ARG A 314 38.44 -51.71 5.61
CA ARG A 314 39.05 -51.45 4.30
C ARG A 314 38.54 -50.13 3.74
N ASP A 315 39.18 -49.67 2.66
CA ASP A 315 38.84 -48.41 1.97
C ASP A 315 38.90 -47.20 2.93
N LEU A 316 39.99 -47.12 3.68
CA LEU A 316 40.20 -46.15 4.75
C LEU A 316 40.51 -44.76 4.16
N VAL A 317 39.51 -43.88 4.15
CA VAL A 317 39.68 -42.48 3.74
C VAL A 317 39.67 -41.60 4.99
N PRO A 318 40.76 -40.87 5.30
CA PRO A 318 40.77 -39.93 6.41
C PRO A 318 39.82 -38.76 6.11
N LEU A 319 38.92 -38.47 7.04
CA LEU A 319 37.93 -37.38 6.92
C LEU A 319 38.30 -36.14 7.74
N GLY A 320 39.46 -36.18 8.40
CA GLY A 320 39.91 -35.15 9.32
C GLY A 320 39.74 -35.59 10.78
N THR A 321 39.75 -34.61 11.68
CA THR A 321 39.75 -34.85 13.12
C THR A 321 38.34 -34.67 13.68
N GLY A 322 37.83 -35.68 14.39
CA GLY A 322 36.53 -35.67 15.03
C GLY A 322 36.59 -35.40 16.53
N TRP A 323 35.62 -35.95 17.26
CA TRP A 323 35.47 -35.77 18.70
C TRP A 323 36.77 -36.04 19.48
N ARG A 324 37.13 -35.10 20.35
CA ARG A 324 38.32 -35.15 21.24
C ARG A 324 39.66 -35.26 20.52
N GLY A 325 39.76 -34.73 19.30
CA GLY A 325 41.03 -34.70 18.57
C GLY A 325 41.41 -36.05 17.93
N LEU A 326 40.48 -37.01 17.90
CA LEU A 326 40.71 -38.32 17.30
C LEU A 326 40.47 -38.29 15.78
N PRO A 327 41.30 -38.95 14.97
CA PRO A 327 41.10 -39.02 13.53
C PRO A 327 39.84 -39.83 13.18
N LEU A 328 39.01 -39.27 12.30
CA LEU A 328 37.84 -39.93 11.72
C LEU A 328 38.17 -40.46 10.33
N TYR A 329 37.57 -41.61 10.02
CA TYR A 329 37.74 -42.28 8.74
C TYR A 329 36.39 -42.68 8.19
N LEU A 330 36.21 -42.52 6.89
CA LEU A 330 35.25 -43.29 6.12
C LEU A 330 35.87 -44.66 5.85
N PHE A 331 35.12 -45.73 6.08
CA PHE A 331 35.61 -47.08 5.84
C PHE A 331 34.46 -48.02 5.51
N LYS A 332 34.79 -49.19 4.99
CA LYS A 332 33.86 -50.31 4.83
C LYS A 332 34.40 -51.51 5.58
N TYR A 333 33.53 -52.32 6.16
CA TYR A 333 33.99 -53.56 6.78
C TYR A 333 34.44 -54.59 5.74
N VAL A 334 35.41 -55.43 6.12
CA VAL A 334 35.93 -56.49 5.24
C VAL A 334 34.84 -57.48 4.78
N TRP A 335 33.82 -57.71 5.62
CA TRP A 335 32.65 -58.54 5.28
C TRP A 335 31.57 -57.85 4.44
N GLY A 336 31.77 -56.57 4.05
CA GLY A 336 30.83 -55.82 3.21
C GLY A 336 29.86 -54.94 4.00
N GLY A 337 28.98 -54.23 3.29
CA GLY A 337 28.09 -53.19 3.85
C GLY A 337 28.22 -51.82 3.19
N ALA A 338 27.48 -50.84 3.70
CA ALA A 338 27.63 -49.43 3.34
C ALA A 338 28.94 -48.86 3.91
N HIS A 339 29.37 -47.70 3.40
CA HIS A 339 30.46 -46.96 4.03
C HIS A 339 29.99 -46.42 5.39
N GLU A 340 30.81 -46.62 6.41
CA GLU A 340 30.59 -46.12 7.77
C GLU A 340 31.68 -45.10 8.12
N ILE A 341 31.32 -44.12 8.95
CA ILE A 341 32.26 -43.14 9.50
C ILE A 341 32.57 -43.51 10.95
N GLY A 342 33.85 -43.49 11.32
CA GLY A 342 34.25 -43.73 12.70
C GLY A 342 35.75 -43.70 12.94
N VAL A 343 36.14 -44.00 14.17
CA VAL A 343 37.54 -43.98 14.62
C VAL A 343 38.22 -45.34 14.45
N MET A 344 39.55 -45.36 14.46
CA MET A 344 40.33 -46.60 14.57
C MET A 344 40.65 -46.88 16.04
N ALA A 345 40.41 -48.10 16.50
CA ALA A 345 40.67 -48.48 17.89
C ALA A 345 42.16 -48.32 18.27
N GLN A 346 43.08 -48.49 17.31
CA GLN A 346 44.51 -48.26 17.50
C GLN A 346 44.85 -46.79 17.79
N ASP A 347 44.10 -45.85 17.18
CA ASP A 347 44.28 -44.42 17.39
C ASP A 347 43.64 -44.00 18.71
N VAL A 348 42.45 -44.53 19.02
CA VAL A 348 41.78 -44.33 20.32
C VAL A 348 42.63 -44.86 21.47
N ALA A 349 43.29 -46.00 21.31
CA ALA A 349 44.14 -46.58 22.35
C ALA A 349 45.29 -45.67 22.79
N ARG A 350 45.70 -44.71 21.96
CA ARG A 350 46.78 -43.75 22.30
C ARG A 350 46.28 -42.57 23.13
N VAL A 351 45.03 -42.16 22.90
CA VAL A 351 44.45 -40.95 23.51
C VAL A 351 43.57 -41.30 24.71
N MET A 352 42.79 -42.38 24.59
CA MET A 352 41.87 -42.85 25.61
C MET A 352 41.85 -44.39 25.65
N PRO A 353 42.88 -45.03 26.23
CA PRO A 353 42.97 -46.49 26.33
C PRO A 353 41.74 -47.14 27.01
N ALA A 354 41.11 -46.44 27.96
CA ALA A 354 39.96 -46.92 28.72
C ALA A 354 38.67 -47.09 27.88
N ALA A 355 38.62 -46.48 26.68
CA ALA A 355 37.52 -46.62 25.73
C ALA A 355 37.74 -47.77 24.72
N VAL A 356 38.88 -48.49 24.80
CA VAL A 356 39.20 -49.62 23.91
C VAL A 356 38.98 -50.94 24.64
N ILE A 357 38.13 -51.77 24.04
CA ILE A 357 37.83 -53.12 24.54
C ILE A 357 38.58 -54.13 23.68
N ARG A 358 39.32 -55.03 24.30
CA ARG A 358 39.99 -56.14 23.61
C ARG A 358 39.15 -57.41 23.75
N SER A 359 38.83 -58.03 22.61
CA SER A 359 38.22 -59.36 22.58
C SER A 359 39.24 -60.44 22.94
N ALA A 360 38.75 -61.61 23.38
CA ALA A 360 39.55 -62.80 23.60
C ALA A 360 40.34 -63.25 22.34
N SER A 361 39.87 -62.91 21.13
CA SER A 361 40.57 -63.16 19.86
C SER A 361 41.63 -62.09 19.51
N GLY A 362 41.84 -61.12 20.39
CA GLY A 362 42.79 -60.02 20.20
C GLY A 362 42.30 -58.90 19.28
N LEU A 363 41.04 -58.95 18.81
CA LEU A 363 40.40 -57.88 18.03
C LEU A 363 39.95 -56.72 18.94
N LEU A 364 40.05 -55.49 18.42
CA LEU A 364 39.73 -54.28 19.17
C LEU A 364 38.33 -53.73 18.82
N ALA A 365 37.58 -53.34 19.85
CA ALA A 365 36.35 -52.58 19.74
C ALA A 365 36.48 -51.26 20.50
N VAL A 366 35.66 -50.28 20.12
CA VAL A 366 35.60 -48.99 20.80
C VAL A 366 34.22 -48.85 21.42
N ASP A 367 34.22 -48.50 22.70
CA ASP A 367 33.04 -48.09 23.43
C ASP A 367 32.75 -46.62 23.12
N TYR A 368 31.82 -46.39 22.19
CA TYR A 368 31.42 -45.02 21.82
C TYR A 368 30.63 -44.32 22.93
N GLY A 369 30.10 -45.06 23.92
CA GLY A 369 29.50 -44.49 25.12
C GLY A 369 30.55 -43.73 25.92
N LYS A 370 31.73 -44.33 26.16
CA LYS A 370 32.84 -43.67 26.86
C LYS A 370 33.51 -42.55 26.08
N LEU A 371 33.46 -42.59 24.74
CA LEU A 371 33.91 -41.46 23.92
C LEU A 371 32.97 -40.25 24.04
N ARG A 372 31.67 -40.51 24.30
CA ARG A 372 30.62 -39.49 24.43
C ARG A 372 30.41 -39.02 25.86
N GLU A 373 30.60 -39.89 26.85
CA GLU A 373 30.35 -39.62 28.27
C GLU A 373 31.66 -39.60 29.08
N ALA A 374 31.94 -38.40 29.60
CA ALA A 374 32.71 -38.04 30.79
C ALA A 374 34.17 -37.57 30.64
N PRO A 375 34.62 -36.65 31.52
CA PRO A 375 33.87 -35.50 32.05
C PRO A 375 33.63 -34.43 30.98
#